data_AF-A0A3Q9RL42-F1
#
_entry.id   AF-A0A3Q9RL42-F1
#
_cell.length_a   1.000
_cell.length_b   1.000
_cell.length_c   1.000
_cell.angle_alpha   90.00
_cell.angle_beta   90.00
_cell.angle_gamma   90.00
#
_symmetry.space_group_name_H-M   'P 1'
#
loop_
_entity.id
_entity.type
_entity.pdbx_description
1 polymer ?
#
loop_
_entity_poly.entity_id
_entity_poly.type
_entity_poly.pdbx_seq_one_letter_code
_entity_poly.pdbx_strand_id
1 'polypeptide(L)' 'MFKFIILLALLFLSIFFQLLGFMKLMPLYITSPILFFVLFLFLHSANERKRFKGF' A
#
# COMPACT_ATOMS: atom_id res chain seq x y z
N MET A 1 15.94 1.18 5.42
CA MET A 1 15.90 0.45 4.13
C MET A 1 14.97 -0.77 4.21
N PHE A 2 15.13 -1.65 5.20
CA PHE A 2 14.28 -2.84 5.42
C PHE A 2 12.76 -2.55 5.48
N LYS A 3 12.33 -1.51 6.22
CA LYS A 3 10.92 -1.06 6.24
C LYS A 3 10.34 -0.79 4.85
N PHE A 4 11.13 -0.22 3.96
CA PHE A 4 10.70 0.13 2.60
C PHE A 4 10.54 -1.12 1.73
N ILE A 5 11.40 -2.13 1.93
CA ILE A 5 11.32 -3.42 1.23
C ILE A 5 10.05 -4.18 1.65
N ILE A 6 9.74 -4.21 2.95
CA ILE A 6 8.50 -4.81 3.45
C ILE A 6 7.26 -4.12 2.87
N LEU A 7 7.23 -2.78 2.89
CA LEU A 7 6.11 -2.01 2.34
C LEU A 7 5.96 -2.24 0.83
N LEU A 8 7.08 -2.37 0.11
CA LEU A 8 7.07 -2.66 -1.32
C LEU A 8 6.50 -4.05 -1.61
N ALA A 9 6.92 -5.08 -0.85
CA ALA A 9 6.36 -6.43 -0.96
C ALA A 9 4.85 -6.44 -0.68
N LEU A 10 4.41 -5.71 0.35
CA LEU A 10 3.00 -5.59 0.72
C LEU A 10 2.17 -4.88 -0.37
N LEU A 11 2.76 -3.88 -1.03
CA LEU A 11 2.16 -3.19 -2.18
C LEU A 11 1.93 -4.16 -3.34
N PHE A 12 2.95 -4.93 -3.73
CA PHE A 12 2.83 -5.93 -4.80
C PHE A 12 1.77 -6.98 -4.48
N LEU A 13 1.73 -7.48 -3.24
CA LEU A 13 0.72 -8.44 -2.80
C LEU A 13 -0.70 -7.84 -2.86
N SER A 14 -0.87 -6.59 -2.47
CA SER A 14 -2.17 -5.91 -2.51
C SER A 14 -2.66 -5.67 -3.94
N ILE A 15 -1.75 -5.33 -4.86
CA ILE A 15 -2.04 -5.22 -6.29
C ILE A 15 -2.48 -6.57 -6.86
N PHE A 16 -1.81 -7.66 -6.47
CA PHE A 16 -2.20 -9.01 -6.87
C PHE A 16 -3.62 -9.35 -6.41
N PHE A 17 -3.97 -9.09 -5.14
CA PHE A 17 -5.33 -9.28 -4.65
C PHE A 17 -6.36 -8.40 -5.38
N GLN A 18 -6.01 -7.16 -5.73
CA GLN A 18 -6.88 -6.29 -6.52
C GLN A 18 -7.15 -6.86 -7.92
N LEU A 19 -6.14 -7.48 -8.55
CA LEU A 19 -6.32 -8.19 -9.83
C LEU A 19 -7.29 -9.37 -9.68
N LEU A 20 -7.18 -10.15 -8.59
CA LEU A 20 -8.16 -11.20 -8.28
C LEU A 20 -9.57 -10.63 -8.06
N GLY A 21 -9.66 -9.45 -7.44
CA GLY A 21 -10.91 -8.71 -7.28
C GLY A 21 -11.56 -8.36 -8.62
N PHE A 22 -10.77 -7.90 -9.59
CA PHE A 22 -11.27 -7.62 -10.94
C PHE A 22 -11.73 -8.86 -11.69
N MET A 23 -11.11 -10.01 -11.43
CA MET A 23 -11.52 -11.30 -11.98
C MET A 23 -12.78 -11.88 -11.31
N LYS A 24 -13.42 -11.13 -10.39
CA LYS A 24 -14.55 -11.59 -9.56
C LYS A 24 -14.22 -12.81 -8.67
N LEU A 25 -12.94 -13.08 -8.44
CA LEU A 25 -12.47 -14.16 -7.55
C LEU A 25 -12.50 -13.73 -6.09
N MET A 26 -12.43 -12.42 -5.83
CA MET A 26 -12.58 -11.82 -4.51
C MET A 26 -13.48 -10.59 -4.57
N PRO A 27 -14.14 -10.21 -3.47
CA PRO A 27 -14.98 -9.02 -3.47
C PRO A 27 -14.15 -7.73 -3.53
N LEU A 28 -14.44 -6.88 -4.50
CA LEU A 28 -13.73 -5.59 -4.71
C LEU A 28 -13.80 -4.67 -3.49
N TYR A 29 -14.91 -4.71 -2.74
CA TYR A 29 -15.07 -3.92 -1.51
C TYR A 29 -14.12 -4.35 -0.39
N ILE A 30 -13.43 -5.50 -0.51
CA ILE A 30 -12.38 -5.95 0.42
C ILE A 30 -11.00 -5.62 -0.14
N THR A 31 -10.75 -5.93 -1.41
CA THR A 31 -9.43 -5.75 -2.03
C THR A 31 -9.06 -4.27 -2.17
N SER A 32 -10.04 -3.40 -2.45
CA SER A 32 -9.80 -1.96 -2.64
C SER A 32 -9.44 -1.23 -1.35
N PRO A 33 -10.10 -1.45 -0.18
CA PRO A 33 -9.61 -0.94 1.10
C PRO A 33 -8.20 -1.41 1.44
N ILE A 34 -7.88 -2.68 1.21
CA ILE A 34 -6.53 -3.23 1.46
C ILE A 34 -5.48 -2.47 0.65
N LEU A 35 -5.71 -2.34 -0.66
CA LEU A 35 -4.80 -1.61 -1.54
C LEU A 35 -4.66 -0.15 -1.08
N PHE A 36 -5.76 0.51 -0.73
CA PHE A 36 -5.75 1.90 -0.26
C PHE A 36 -4.88 2.08 1.00
N PHE A 37 -5.08 1.24 2.03
CA PHE A 37 -4.30 1.33 3.26
C PHE A 37 -2.80 1.11 3.02
N VAL A 38 -2.44 0.12 2.20
CA VAL A 38 -1.04 -0.17 1.90
C VAL A 38 -0.39 0.98 1.10
N LEU A 39 -1.12 1.56 0.15
CA LEU A 39 -0.67 2.71 -0.62
C LEU A 39 -0.51 3.95 0.26
N PHE A 40 -1.46 4.20 1.18
CA PHE A 40 -1.37 5.27 2.18
C PHE A 40 -0.14 5.10 3.07
N LEU A 41 0.10 3.91 3.63
CA LEU A 41 1.27 3.64 4.47
C LEU A 41 2.58 3.81 3.70
N PHE A 42 2.61 3.38 2.44
CA PHE A 42 3.76 3.55 1.57
C PHE A 42 4.06 5.05 1.34
N LEU A 43 3.04 5.83 0.95
CA LEU A 43 3.17 7.27 0.74
C LEU A 43 3.54 8.01 2.03
N HIS A 44 2.88 7.70 3.14
CA HIS A 44 3.19 8.28 4.44
C HIS A 44 4.65 8.00 4.83
N SER A 45 5.10 6.75 4.71
CA SER A 45 6.50 6.38 5.01
C SER A 45 7.51 6.97 4.04
N ALA A 46 7.12 7.27 2.79
CA ALA A 46 7.97 7.97 1.83
C ALA A 46 8.02 9.48 2.12
N ASN A 47 6.90 10.07 2.55
CA ASN A 47 6.72 11.49 2.82
C ASN A 47 7.39 11.94 4.13
N GLU A 48 7.56 11.05 5.10
CA GLU A 48 8.30 11.29 6.36
C GLU A 48 9.72 11.85 6.13
N ARG A 49 10.32 11.67 4.93
CA ARG A 49 11.65 12.20 4.61
C ARG A 49 11.70 13.70 4.33
N LYS A 50 10.58 14.37 4.07
CA LYS A 50 10.54 15.80 3.71
C LYS A 50 9.67 16.66 4.64
N ARG A 51 9.32 16.16 5.83
CA ARG A 51 8.66 17.00 6.83
C ARG A 51 9.70 17.94 7.43
N PHE A 52 9.59 19.23 7.13
CA PHE A 52 10.36 20.27 7.82
C PHE A 52 10.11 20.09 9.31
N LYS A 53 11.15 19.68 10.04
CA LYS A 53 11.16 19.71 11.50
C LYS A 53 11.33 21.19 11.85
N GLY A 54 10.21 21.90 11.98
CA GLY A 54 10.23 23.28 12.45
C GLY A 54 11.08 23.40 13.72
N PHE A 55 11.84 24.49 13.80
CA PHE A 55 12.53 24.92 15.01
C PHE A 55 11.58 24.94 16.22
#